data_AF-A0A2S7WAS8-F1
#
_entry.id   AF-A0A2S7WAS8-F1
#
_cell.length_a   1.000
_cell.length_b   1.000
_cell.length_c   1.000
_cell.angle_alpha   90.00
_cell.angle_beta   90.00
_cell.angle_gamma   90.00
#
_symmetry.space_group_name_H-M   'P 1'
#
loop_
_entity.id
_entity.type
_entity.pdbx_description
1 polymer ?
#
loop_
_entity_poly.entity_id
_entity_poly.type
_entity_poly.pdbx_seq_one_letter_code
_entity_poly.pdbx_strand_id
1 'polypeptide(L)' 'MDKDTMKQVFMLVVTSVLLYFCGSYLTTIGELKSLFDGLVVMIFFFSLFPFLSLFTIFVIRFLKSLLSFRNY' A
#
# COMPACT_ATOMS: atom_id res chain seq x y z
N MET A 1 3.25 -20.77 7.42
CA MET A 1 2.62 -19.45 7.20
C MET A 1 1.48 -19.66 6.23
N ASP A 2 0.29 -19.17 6.55
CA ASP A 2 -0.92 -19.48 5.79
C ASP A 2 -0.83 -18.95 4.35
N LYS A 3 -1.37 -19.69 3.37
CA LYS A 3 -1.23 -19.36 1.94
C LYS A 3 -1.85 -18.00 1.61
N ASP A 4 -2.89 -17.63 2.34
CA ASP A 4 -3.54 -16.33 2.23
C ASP A 4 -2.74 -15.20 2.87
N THR A 5 -1.97 -15.50 3.92
CA THR A 5 -1.07 -14.52 4.54
C THR A 5 0.08 -14.19 3.60
N MET A 6 0.65 -15.19 2.92
CA MET A 6 1.69 -14.96 1.91
C MET A 6 1.20 -14.09 0.74
N LYS A 7 -0.02 -14.32 0.26
CA LYS A 7 -0.64 -13.48 -0.79
C LYS A 7 -0.84 -12.04 -0.32
N GLN A 8 -1.33 -11.85 0.91
CA GLN A 8 -1.52 -10.50 1.48
C GLN A 8 -0.19 -9.75 1.61
N VAL A 9 0.86 -10.41 2.11
CA VAL A 9 2.20 -9.82 2.19
C VAL A 9 2.74 -9.48 0.81
N PHE A 10 2.62 -10.38 -0.16
CA PHE A 10 3.06 -10.13 -1.52
C PHE A 10 2.33 -8.93 -2.14
N MET A 11 1.00 -8.86 -1.98
CA MET A 11 0.19 -7.76 -2.48
C MET A 11 0.54 -6.44 -1.80
N LEU A 12 0.83 -6.45 -0.50
CA LEU A 12 1.32 -5.29 0.24
C LEU A 12 2.66 -4.79 -0.33
N VAL A 13 3.62 -5.69 -0.60
CA VAL A 13 4.92 -5.33 -1.17
C VAL A 13 4.75 -4.73 -2.57
N VAL A 14 3.99 -5.38 -3.44
CA VAL A 14 3.76 -4.91 -4.81
C VAL A 14 3.10 -3.53 -4.82
N THR A 15 2.05 -3.34 -4.02
CA THR A 15 1.35 -2.05 -3.93
C THR A 15 2.23 -0.96 -3.32
N SER A 16 3.07 -1.28 -2.34
CA SER A 16 4.05 -0.33 -1.77
C SER A 16 5.06 0.16 -2.82
N VAL A 17 5.60 -0.76 -3.62
CA VAL A 17 6.56 -0.44 -4.67
C VAL A 17 5.92 0.47 -5.73
N LEU A 18 4.72 0.12 -6.19
CA LEU A 18 3.97 0.95 -7.15
C LEU A 18 3.68 2.33 -6.58
N LEU A 19 3.19 2.41 -5.34
CA LEU A 19 2.92 3.69 -4.68
C LEU A 19 4.17 4.55 -4.55
N TYR A 20 5.33 3.97 -4.21
CA TYR A 20 6.57 4.71 -4.10
C TYR A 20 6.98 5.33 -5.44
N PHE A 21 7.02 4.53 -6.51
CA PHE A 21 7.45 5.02 -7.81
C PHE A 21 6.44 5.99 -8.42
N CYS A 22 5.15 5.65 -8.40
CA CYS A 22 4.10 6.53 -8.93
C CYS A 22 3.99 7.81 -8.09
N GLY A 23 4.00 7.70 -6.77
CA GLY A 23 3.95 8.86 -5.86
C GLY A 23 5.15 9.78 -6.06
N SER A 24 6.37 9.23 -6.11
CA SER A 24 7.58 9.99 -6.37
C SER A 24 7.49 10.74 -7.71
N TYR A 25 7.13 10.04 -8.79
CA TYR A 25 6.91 10.66 -10.10
C TYR A 25 5.89 11.80 -10.03
N LEU A 26 4.73 11.57 -9.42
CA LEU A 26 3.66 12.57 -9.30
C LEU A 26 4.06 13.78 -8.46
N THR A 27 4.91 13.60 -7.45
CA THR A 27 5.43 14.73 -6.65
C THR A 27 6.50 15.55 -7.37
N THR A 28 7.17 14.96 -8.35
CA THR A 28 8.20 15.66 -9.14
C THR A 28 7.63 16.45 -10.33
N ILE A 29 6.43 16.10 -10.79
CA ILE A 29 5.74 16.84 -11.85
C ILE A 29 4.92 17.98 -11.23
N GLY A 30 5.13 19.21 -11.71
CA GLY A 30 4.38 20.38 -11.23
C GLY A 30 2.93 20.40 -11.72
N GLU A 31 2.69 19.93 -12.94
CA GLU A 31 1.36 19.87 -13.57
C GLU A 31 1.26 18.59 -14.41
N LEU A 32 0.03 18.05 -14.51
CA LEU A 32 -0.28 16.94 -15.40
C LEU A 32 -0.35 17.46 -16.85
N LYS A 33 0.60 17.05 -17.68
CA LYS A 33 0.74 17.55 -19.06
C LYS A 33 0.46 16.48 -20.10
N SER A 34 0.48 15.20 -19.72
CA SER A 34 0.35 14.09 -20.65
C SER A 34 -0.70 13.05 -20.21
N LEU A 35 -1.19 12.28 -21.18
CA LEU A 35 -2.02 11.10 -20.91
C LEU A 35 -1.27 10.05 -20.07
N PHE A 36 0.05 10.00 -20.17
CA PHE A 36 0.88 9.13 -19.36
C PHE A 36 0.83 9.53 -17.89
N ASP A 37 0.84 10.83 -17.57
CA ASP A 37 0.72 11.32 -16.19
C ASP A 37 -0.63 10.90 -15.60
N GLY A 38 -1.71 11.01 -16.39
CA GLY A 38 -3.04 10.51 -16.03
C GLY A 38 -3.07 9.01 -15.76
N LEU A 39 -2.37 8.21 -16.57
CA LEU A 39 -2.23 6.77 -16.37
C LEU A 39 -1.43 6.46 -15.08
N VAL A 40 -0.39 7.22 -14.77
CA VAL A 40 0.36 7.09 -13.52
C VAL A 40 -0.51 7.43 -12.30
N VAL A 41 -1.35 8.46 -12.39
CA VAL A 41 -2.35 8.79 -11.34
C VAL A 41 -3.33 7.62 -11.14
N MET A 42 -3.84 7.03 -12.22
CA MET A 42 -4.75 5.88 -12.12
C MET A 42 -4.08 4.69 -11.43
N ILE A 43 -2.84 4.36 -11.79
CA ILE A 43 -2.07 3.27 -11.16
C ILE A 43 -1.80 3.59 -9.68
N PHE A 44 -1.50 4.84 -9.35
CA PHE A 44 -1.31 5.29 -7.97
C PHE A 44 -2.56 5.02 -7.14
N PHE A 45 -3.73 5.49 -7.57
CA PHE A 45 -4.97 5.26 -6.83
C PHE A 45 -5.36 3.78 -6.80
N PHE A 46 -5.17 3.05 -7.90
CA PHE A 46 -5.45 1.62 -7.95
C PHE A 46 -4.59 0.81 -6.98
N SER A 47 -3.34 1.24 -6.73
CA SER A 47 -2.46 0.62 -5.73
C SER A 47 -2.70 1.13 -4.31
N LEU A 48 -3.19 2.37 -4.15
CA LEU A 48 -3.45 3.00 -2.86
C LEU A 48 -4.52 2.28 -2.03
N PHE A 49 -5.67 1.98 -2.65
CA PHE A 49 -6.78 1.32 -1.94
C PHE A 49 -6.44 -0.06 -1.37
N PRO A 50 -5.90 -1.02 -2.16
CA PRO A 50 -5.50 -2.32 -1.63
C PRO A 50 -4.37 -2.21 -0.61
N PHE A 51 -3.42 -1.28 -0.80
CA PHE A 51 -2.39 -1.02 0.19
C PHE A 51 -2.98 -0.58 1.52
N LEU A 52 -3.84 0.44 1.53
CA LEU A 52 -4.47 0.95 2.75
C LEU A 52 -5.31 -0.11 3.47
N SER A 53 -6.05 -0.92 2.72
CA SER A 53 -6.85 -2.03 3.27
C SER A 53 -5.97 -3.04 3.99
N LEU A 54 -4.93 -3.55 3.31
CA LEU A 54 -4.01 -4.54 3.89
C LEU A 54 -3.20 -3.96 5.04
N PHE A 55 -2.68 -2.74 4.88
CA PHE A 55 -1.92 -2.04 5.89
C PHE A 55 -2.74 -1.84 7.17
N THR A 56 -4.00 -1.43 7.04
CA THR A 56 -4.91 -1.27 8.19
C THR A 56 -5.13 -2.60 8.93
N ILE A 57 -5.35 -3.70 8.20
CA ILE A 57 -5.48 -5.03 8.80
C ILE A 57 -4.20 -5.43 9.55
N PHE A 58 -3.03 -5.19 8.96
CA PHE A 58 -1.75 -5.47 9.59
C PHE A 58 -1.54 -4.63 10.86
N VAL A 59 -1.83 -3.33 10.81
CA VAL A 59 -1.74 -2.44 11.97
C VAL A 59 -2.67 -2.89 13.09
N ILE A 60 -3.93 -3.24 12.80
CA ILE A 60 -4.88 -3.72 13.80
C ILE A 60 -4.38 -5.03 14.43
N ARG A 61 -3.87 -5.97 13.62
CA ARG A 61 -3.31 -7.24 14.12
C ARG A 61 -2.10 -6.99 15.02
N PHE A 62 -1.22 -6.08 14.62
CA PHE A 62 -0.04 -5.70 15.38
C PHE A 62 -0.42 -5.05 16.72
N LEU A 63 -1.36 -4.11 16.72
CA LEU A 63 -1.87 -3.47 17.94
C LEU A 63 -2.54 -4.48 18.89
N LYS A 64 -3.35 -5.40 18.35
CA LYS A 64 -3.94 -6.49 19.15
C LYS A 64 -2.87 -7.38 19.77
N SER A 65 -1.82 -7.72 19.02
CA SER A 65 -0.69 -8.51 19.52
C SER A 65 0.03 -7.79 20.67
N LEU A 66 0.32 -6.49 20.52
CA LEU A 66 0.95 -5.68 21.57
C LEU A 66 0.08 -5.58 22.84
N LEU A 67 -1.22 -5.37 22.69
CA LEU A 67 -2.15 -5.31 23.82
C LEU A 67 -2.29 -6.68 24.51
N SER A 68 -2.31 -7.78 23.75
CA SER A 68 -2.31 -9.13 24.30
C SER A 68 -1.04 -9.44 25.08
N PHE A 69 0.12 -8.97 24.62
CA PHE A 69 1.39 -9.14 25.31
C PHE A 69 1.48 -8.31 26.60
N ARG A 70 0.72 -7.20 26.70
CA ARG A 70 0.67 -6.37 27.91
C ARG A 70 -0.24 -6.91 29.02
N ASN A 71 -1.13 -7.85 28.67
CA ASN A 71 -2.09 -8.47 29.62
C ASN A 71 -1.60 -9.83 30.16
N TYR A 72 -0.39 -10.26 29.80
CA TYR A 72 0.35 -11.39 30.38
C TYR A 72 1.52 -10.85 31.20
#